data_AF-A0A849T9D3-F1
#
_entry.id   AF-A0A849T9D3-F1
#
_cell.length_a   1.000
_cell.length_b   1.000
_cell.length_c   1.000
_cell.angle_alpha   90.00
_cell.angle_beta   90.00
_cell.angle_gamma   90.00
#
_symmetry.space_group_name_H-M   'P 1'
#
loop_
_entity.id
_entity.type
_entity.pdbx_description
1 polymer ?
#
loop_
_entity_poly.entity_id
_entity_poly.type
_entity_poly.pdbx_seq_one_letter_code
_entity_poly.pdbx_strand_id
1 'polypeptide(L)' 'GRELEKEGKDILTKAANHSPELKIAMETWKEIKFEFDTVDKLDVAHK' A
#
# COMPACT_ATOMS: atom_id res chain seq x y z
N GLY A 1 -0.13 5.76 -19.69
CA GLY A 1 -0.59 5.79 -18.29
C GLY A 1 0.58 5.45 -17.39
N ARG A 2 0.58 5.88 -16.13
CA ARG A 2 1.62 5.50 -15.14
C ARG A 2 1.34 4.12 -14.56
N GLU A 3 2.37 3.42 -14.13
CA GLU A 3 2.29 2.08 -13.54
C GLU A 3 2.17 2.19 -12.01
N LEU A 4 0.94 2.17 -11.50
CA LEU A 4 0.64 2.47 -10.10
C LEU A 4 1.29 1.50 -9.10
N GLU A 5 1.49 0.25 -9.47
CA GLU A 5 2.11 -0.76 -8.59
C GLU A 5 3.58 -0.44 -8.29
N LYS A 6 4.32 0.12 -9.26
CA LYS A 6 5.73 0.51 -9.07
C LYS A 6 5.88 1.98 -8.66
N GLU A 7 5.05 2.86 -9.21
CA GLU A 7 5.19 4.31 -9.03
C GLU A 7 4.35 4.87 -7.88
N GLY A 8 3.41 4.10 -7.31
CA GLY A 8 2.45 4.59 -6.31
C GLY A 8 3.11 5.20 -5.07
N LYS A 9 4.18 4.60 -4.57
CA LYS A 9 4.94 5.13 -3.42
C LYS A 9 5.61 6.46 -3.73
N ASP A 10 6.18 6.61 -4.92
CA ASP A 10 6.83 7.86 -5.37
C ASP A 10 5.78 8.97 -5.57
N ILE A 11 4.62 8.65 -6.14
CA ILE A 11 3.51 9.58 -6.31
C ILE A 11 2.99 10.08 -4.96
N LEU A 12 2.78 9.19 -3.99
CA LEU A 12 2.34 9.55 -2.64
C LEU A 12 3.39 10.40 -1.91
N THR A 13 4.68 10.07 -2.07
CA THR A 13 5.78 10.84 -1.47
C THR A 13 5.86 12.26 -2.05
N LYS A 14 5.69 12.42 -3.37
CA LYS A 14 5.63 13.73 -4.03
C LYS A 14 4.41 14.54 -3.59
N ALA A 15 3.25 13.90 -3.45
CA ALA A 15 2.05 14.55 -2.95
C ALA A 15 2.18 15.01 -1.49
N ALA A 16 2.85 14.21 -0.64
CA ALA A 16 3.09 14.54 0.77
C ALA A 16 3.99 15.77 0.97
N ASN A 17 4.76 16.20 -0.03
CA ASN A 17 5.52 17.46 0.03
C ASN A 17 4.61 18.70 -0.05
N HIS A 18 3.40 18.55 -0.60
CA HIS A 18 2.45 19.64 -0.80
C HIS A 18 1.28 19.59 0.19
N SER A 19 1.10 18.49 0.94
CA SER A 19 0.07 18.34 1.96
C SER A 19 0.67 17.84 3.29
N PRO A 20 0.69 18.68 4.34
CA PRO A 20 1.15 18.27 5.65
C PRO A 20 0.26 17.18 6.28
N GLU A 21 -1.04 17.16 5.98
CA GLU A 21 -1.99 16.14 6.44
C GLU A 21 -1.65 14.76 5.84
N LEU A 22 -1.36 14.71 4.54
CA LEU A 22 -0.95 13.48 3.88
C LEU A 22 0.39 12.98 4.43
N LYS A 23 1.33 13.88 4.72
CA LYS A 23 2.62 13.51 5.33
C LYS A 23 2.44 12.86 6.71
N ILE A 24 1.61 13.44 7.56
CA ILE A 24 1.31 12.89 8.89
C ILE A 24 0.59 11.55 8.78
N ALA A 25 -0.40 11.44 7.91
CA ALA A 25 -1.11 10.18 7.65
C ALA A 25 -0.17 9.08 7.14
N MET A 26 0.74 9.42 6.22
CA MET A 26 1.74 8.48 5.70
C MET A 26 2.69 7.98 6.79
N GLU A 27 3.20 8.85 7.67
CA GLU A 27 4.09 8.46 8.77
C GLU A 27 3.37 7.61 9.81
N THR A 28 2.12 7.96 10.14
CA THR A 28 1.30 7.25 11.15
C THR A 28 0.98 5.81 10.72
N TRP A 29 0.76 5.58 9.43
CA TRP A 29 0.36 4.28 8.89
C TRP A 29 1.47 3.51 8.17
N LYS A 30 2.68 4.09 8.06
CA LYS A 30 3.84 3.47 7.37
C LYS A 30 4.23 2.09 7.91
N GLU A 31 4.05 1.90 9.21
CA GLU A 31 4.48 0.71 9.95
C GLU A 31 3.34 -0.30 10.14
N ILE A 32 2.10 0.09 9.82
CA ILE A 32 0.96 -0.79 9.94
C ILE A 32 0.89 -1.68 8.69
N LYS A 33 1.38 -2.91 8.83
CA LYS A 33 1.23 -3.97 7.84
C LYS A 33 0.46 -5.12 8.46
N PHE A 34 -0.57 -5.57 7.76
CA PHE A 34 -1.34 -6.73 8.16
C PHE A 34 -0.81 -7.94 7.39
N GLU A 35 0.27 -8.53 7.88
CA GLU A 35 0.85 -9.76 7.33
C GLU A 35 0.22 -10.97 8.05
N PHE A 36 -0.95 -11.39 7.57
CA PHE A 36 -1.67 -12.55 8.09
C PHE A 36 -1.93 -13.54 6.96
N ASP A 37 -1.89 -14.83 7.29
CA ASP A 37 -2.35 -15.87 6.40
C ASP A 37 -3.84 -15.67 6.06
N THR A 38 -4.17 -15.73 4.77
CA THR A 38 -5.56 -15.78 4.34
C THR A 38 -6.16 -17.12 4.77
N VAL A 39 -7.20 -17.08 5.61
CA VAL A 39 -7.91 -18.28 6.08
C VAL A 39 -8.72 -18.95 4.96
N ASP A 40 -9.20 -18.14 4.02
CA ASP A 40 -9.89 -18.59 2.81
C ASP A 40 -8.88 -18.63 1.66
N LYS A 41 -8.34 -19.82 1.38
CA LYS A 41 -7.40 -20.08 0.29
C LYS A 41 -8.16 -20.76 -0.84
N LEU A 42 -7.94 -20.33 -2.08
CA LEU A 42 -8.42 -21.05 -3.26
C LEU A 42 -7.91 -22.50 -3.20
N ASP A 43 -8.82 -23.47 -3.23
CA ASP A 43 -8.48 -24.88 -3.29
C ASP A 43 -7.90 -25.19 -4.67
N VAL A 44 -6.58 -25.06 -4.80
CA VAL A 44 -5.82 -25.33 -6.02
C VAL A 44 -5.62 -26.83 -6.26
N ALA A 45 -6.11 -27.70 -5.36
CA ALA A 45 -5.87 -29.15 -5.40
C ALA A 45 -6.92 -29.94 -6.19
N HIS A 46 -8.04 -29.34 -6.61
CA HIS A 46 -8.98 -29.99 -7.52
C HIS A 46 -8.82 -29.46 -8.94
N LYS A 47 -7.90 -30.09 -9.68
CA LYS A 47 -7.80 -30.02 -11.13
C LYS A 47 -8.06 -31.40 -11.73
#